data_AF-A0A926CA47-F1
#
_entry.id   AF-A0A926CA47-F1
#
_cell.length_a   1.000
_cell.length_b   1.000
_cell.length_c   1.000
_cell.angle_alpha   90.00
_cell.angle_beta   90.00
_cell.angle_gamma   90.00
#
_symmetry.space_group_name_H-M   'P 1'
#
loop_
_entity.id
_entity.type
_entity.pdbx_description
1 polymer ?
#
loop_
_entity_poly.entity_id
_entity_poly.type
_entity_poly.pdbx_seq_one_letter_code
_entity_poly.pdbx_strand_id
1 'polypeptide(L)' 'MSDLDTAIEKVVEELMQLERERAVIYEDDQVTAAEHPRLAEIKHEIERLWDYRRRLEAAKSAGLTEVPVMPTVDPTDMTG' A
#
# COMPACT_ATOMS: atom_id res chain seq x y z
N MET A 1 4.27 -1.40 22.33
CA MET A 1 3.83 -1.20 20.94
C MET A 1 2.70 -2.15 20.68
N SER A 2 1.61 -1.67 20.09
CA SER A 2 0.55 -2.55 19.61
C SER A 2 1.00 -3.26 18.33
N ASP A 3 0.35 -4.38 17.98
CA ASP A 3 0.61 -5.07 16.72
C ASP A 3 0.32 -4.16 15.51
N LEU A 4 -0.66 -3.28 15.64
CA LEU A 4 -0.98 -2.24 14.66
C LEU A 4 0.14 -1.19 14.52
N ASP A 5 0.80 -0.79 15.61
CA ASP A 5 1.95 0.13 15.52
C ASP A 5 3.09 -0.48 14.72
N THR A 6 3.42 -1.74 15.01
CA THR A 6 4.43 -2.50 14.28
C THR A 6 4.06 -2.66 12.80
N ALA A 7 2.78 -2.90 12.51
CA ALA A 7 2.30 -3.01 11.14
C ALA A 7 2.38 -1.68 10.39
N ILE A 8 2.02 -0.56 11.02
CA ILE A 8 2.13 0.79 10.44
C ILE A 8 3.60 1.10 10.15
N GLU A 9 4.51 0.83 11.08
CA GLU A 9 5.95 1.06 10.88
C GLU A 9 6.47 0.27 9.68
N LYS A 10 6.14 -1.02 9.56
CA LYS A 10 6.51 -1.84 8.40
C LYS A 10 5.99 -1.28 7.08
N VAL A 11 4.73 -0.84 7.04
CA VAL A 11 4.14 -0.24 5.83
C VAL A 11 4.85 1.07 5.46
N VAL A 12 5.23 1.87 6.45
CA VAL A 12 6.00 3.10 6.22
C VAL A 12 7.40 2.79 5.70
N GLU A 13 8.09 1.79 6.24
CA GLU A 13 9.40 1.34 5.75
C GLU A 13 9.32 0.88 4.29
N GLU A 14 8.30 0.09 3.94
CA GLU A 14 8.08 -0.40 2.57
C GLU A 14 7.76 0.75 1.60
N LEU A 15 6.91 1.71 2.00
CA LEU A 15 6.64 2.93 1.23
C LEU A 15 7.93 3.72 0.97
N MET A 16 8.78 3.88 1.98
CA MET A 16 10.07 4.59 1.83
C MET A 16 11.01 3.86 0.87
N GLN A 17 11.03 2.53 0.88
CA GLN A 17 11.85 1.75 -0.04
C GLN A 17 11.37 1.92 -1.50
N LEU A 18 10.06 1.83 -1.74
CA LEU A 18 9.46 2.00 -3.06
C LEU A 18 9.63 3.42 -3.61
N GLU A 19 9.51 4.43 -2.76
CA GLU A 19 9.75 5.84 -3.14
C GLU A 19 11.22 6.08 -3.50
N ARG A 20 12.17 5.45 -2.79
CA ARG A 20 13.60 5.50 -3.17
C ARG A 20 13.86 4.81 -4.50
N GLU A 21 13.27 3.64 -4.73
CA GLU A 21 13.39 2.93 -6.01
C GLU A 21 12.83 3.78 -7.16
N ARG A 22 11.66 4.40 -6.94
CA ARG A 22 11.05 5.34 -7.89
C ARG A 22 11.94 6.54 -8.18
N ALA A 23 12.56 7.11 -7.14
CA ALA A 23 13.45 8.26 -7.28
C ALA A 23 14.71 7.91 -8.10
N VAL A 24 15.31 6.74 -7.85
CA VAL A 24 16.47 6.26 -8.64
C VAL A 24 16.11 6.13 -10.13
N ILE A 25 14.95 5.56 -10.44
CA ILE A 25 14.47 5.43 -11.84
C ILE A 25 14.27 6.81 -12.49
N TYR A 26 13.79 7.81 -11.73
CA TYR A 26 13.62 9.17 -12.26
C TYR A 26 14.93 9.97 -12.35
N GLU A 27 15.89 9.75 -11.44
CA GLU A 27 17.21 10.39 -11.47
C GLU A 27 18.05 9.94 -12.67
N ASP A 28 17.81 8.73 -13.20
CA ASP A 28 18.44 8.26 -14.44
C ASP A 28 18.00 9.10 -15.66
N ASP A 29 16.87 9.83 -15.57
CA ASP A 29 16.26 10.70 -16.61
C ASP A 29 16.00 9.99 -17.98
N GLN A 30 16.40 8.72 -18.11
CA GLN A 30 16.16 7.80 -19.21
C GLN A 30 15.56 6.49 -18.69
N VAL A 31 14.23 6.48 -18.55
CA VAL A 31 13.51 5.25 -18.22
C VAL A 31 13.57 4.29 -19.40
N THR A 32 14.22 3.15 -19.22
CA THR A 32 14.28 2.08 -20.22
C THR A 32 12.92 1.39 -20.38
N ALA A 33 12.74 0.65 -21.50
CA ALA A 33 11.55 -0.16 -21.71
C ALA A 33 11.34 -1.25 -20.63
N ALA A 34 12.41 -1.66 -19.94
CA ALA A 34 12.34 -2.60 -18.83
C ALA A 34 11.93 -1.94 -17.50
N GLU A 35 12.28 -0.67 -17.29
CA GLU A 35 11.93 0.09 -16.08
C GLU A 35 10.51 0.65 -16.13
N HIS A 36 9.96 0.88 -17.32
CA HIS A 36 8.62 1.44 -17.46
C HIS A 36 7.51 0.55 -16.83
N PRO A 37 7.48 -0.78 -17.03
CA PRO A 37 6.58 -1.67 -16.29
C PRO A 37 6.84 -1.64 -14.78
N ARG A 38 8.12 -1.65 -14.36
CA ARG A 38 8.49 -1.61 -12.94
C ARG A 38 8.01 -0.35 -12.24
N LEU A 39 8.11 0.80 -12.91
CA LEU A 39 7.61 2.08 -12.42
C LEU A 39 6.09 2.07 -12.22
N ALA A 40 5.35 1.38 -13.10
CA ALA A 40 3.91 1.21 -12.97
C ALA A 40 3.56 0.30 -11.77
N GLU A 41 4.28 -0.80 -11.59
CA GLU A 41 4.14 -1.68 -10.41
C GLU A 41 4.39 -0.91 -9.11
N ILE A 42 5.50 -0.15 -9.05
CA ILE A 42 5.85 0.66 -7.87
C ILE A 42 4.72 1.66 -7.55
N LYS A 43 4.14 2.31 -8.56
CA LYS A 43 3.03 3.25 -8.36
C LYS A 43 1.79 2.55 -7.78
N HIS A 44 1.38 1.42 -8.37
CA HIS A 44 0.25 0.65 -7.87
C HIS A 44 0.47 0.15 -6.45
N GLU A 45 1.68 -0.29 -6.14
CA GLU A 45 2.04 -0.79 -4.82
C GLU A 45 2.03 0.32 -3.77
N ILE A 46 2.57 1.50 -4.10
CA ILE A 46 2.49 2.68 -3.24
C ILE A 46 1.02 3.04 -2.95
N GLU A 47 0.14 3.04 -3.94
CA GLU A 47 -1.30 3.30 -3.75
C GLU A 47 -1.95 2.27 -2.82
N ARG A 48 -1.65 0.97 -3.02
CA ARG A 48 -2.13 -0.13 -2.17
C ARG A 48 -1.68 0.03 -0.72
N LEU A 49 -0.40 0.36 -0.50
CA LEU A 49 0.17 0.53 0.84
C LEU A 49 -0.37 1.77 1.54
N TRP A 50 -0.63 2.86 0.82
CA TRP A 50 -1.31 4.04 1.39
C TRP A 50 -2.72 3.72 1.88
N ASP A 51 -3.49 2.98 1.09
CA ASP A 51 -4.82 2.53 1.51
C ASP A 51 -4.73 1.60 2.72
N TYR A 52 -3.82 0.63 2.70
CA TYR A 52 -3.62 -0.28 3.82
C TYR A 52 -3.20 0.45 5.11
N ARG A 53 -2.26 1.40 5.01
CA ARG A 53 -1.88 2.27 6.11
C ARG A 53 -3.07 3.03 6.69
N ARG A 54 -3.91 3.63 5.82
CA ARG A 54 -5.11 4.36 6.25
C ARG A 54 -6.06 3.44 7.03
N ARG A 55 -6.23 2.20 6.58
CA ARG A 55 -7.05 1.19 7.29
C ARG A 55 -6.45 0.79 8.64
N LEU A 56 -5.13 0.64 8.73
CA LEU A 56 -4.42 0.39 10.00
C LEU A 56 -4.60 1.55 10.99
N GLU A 57 -4.42 2.79 10.53
CA GLU A 57 -4.62 3.99 11.34
C GLU A 57 -6.07 4.13 11.81
N ALA A 58 -7.05 3.83 10.93
CA ALA A 58 -8.46 3.80 11.29
C ALA A 58 -8.76 2.73 12.35
N ALA A 59 -8.28 1.50 12.17
CA ALA A 59 -8.43 0.41 13.13
C ALA A 59 -7.85 0.78 14.51
N LYS A 60 -6.64 1.36 14.51
CA LYS A 60 -5.98 1.86 15.72
C LYS A 60 -6.81 2.95 16.40
N SER A 61 -7.34 3.91 15.65
CA SER A 61 -8.18 4.99 16.19
C SER A 61 -9.49 4.50 16.79
N ALA A 62 -10.02 3.39 16.26
CA ALA A 62 -11.23 2.74 16.76
C ALA A 62 -10.97 1.80 17.95
N GLY A 63 -9.71 1.65 18.38
CA GLY A 63 -9.32 0.73 19.46
C GLY A 63 -9.43 -0.75 19.07
N LEU A 64 -9.46 -1.07 17.78
CA LEU A 64 -9.45 -2.44 17.28
C LEU A 64 -8.03 -3.02 17.38
N THR A 65 -7.94 -4.34 17.51
CA THR A 65 -6.66 -5.07 17.51
C THR A 65 -6.20 -5.45 16.11
N GLU A 66 -7.09 -5.44 15.12
CA GLU A 66 -6.83 -5.84 13.74
C GLU A 66 -7.61 -4.97 12.74
N VAL A 67 -7.16 -4.95 11.49
CA VAL A 67 -7.85 -4.23 10.41
C VAL A 67 -9.10 -5.01 10.03
N PRO A 68 -10.30 -4.43 10.12
CA PRO A 68 -11.51 -5.09 9.65
C PRO A 68 -11.41 -5.33 8.15
N VAL A 69 -11.50 -6.59 7.74
CA VAL A 69 -11.58 -6.99 6.34
C VAL A 69 -12.93 -6.50 5.81
N MET A 70 -12.92 -5.62 4.82
CA MET A 70 -14.14 -5.26 4.10
C MET A 70 -14.77 -6.54 3.56
N PRO A 71 -16.05 -6.84 3.85
CA PRO A 71 -16.69 -8.01 3.29
C PRO A 71 -16.56 -7.94 1.77
N THR A 72 -16.05 -9.01 1.16
CA THR A 72 -16.10 -9.17 -0.28
C THR A 72 -17.56 -9.12 -0.68
N VAL A 73 -17.93 -8.20 -1.57
CA VAL A 73 -19.25 -8.22 -2.20
C VAL A 73 -19.39 -9.60 -2.83
N ASP A 74 -20.30 -10.42 -2.31
CA ASP A 74 -20.56 -11.73 -2.88
C ASP A 74 -21.08 -11.46 -4.32
N PRO A 75 -20.48 -12.02 -5.38
CA PRO A 75 -20.96 -11.79 -6.75
C PRO A 75 -22.44 -12.13 -6.94
N THR A 76 -23.04 -12.91 -6.04
CA THR A 76 -24.47 -13.19 -5.94
C THR A 76 -25.34 -11.98 -5.55
N ASP A 77 -24.77 -10.94 -4.93
CA ASP A 77 -25.49 -9.72 -4.55
C ASP A 77 -25.58 -8.68 -5.70
N MET A 78 -24.95 -8.93 -6.85
CA MET A 78 -25.01 -8.04 -8.03
C MET A 78 -26.11 -8.40 -9.04
N THR A 79 -26.93 -9.42 -8.76
CA THR A 79 -28.11 -9.76 -9.57
C THR A 79 -29.38 -9.37 -8.83
N GLY A 80 -29.77 -8.09 -8.94
CA GLY A 80 -31.06 -7.55 -8.53
C GLY A 80 -31.63 -6.66 -9.62
#